data_AF-A0A7K3W980-F1
#
_entry.id   AF-A0A7K3W980-F1
#
_cell.length_a   1.000
_cell.length_b   1.000
_cell.length_c   1.000
_cell.angle_alpha   90.00
_cell.angle_beta   90.00
_cell.angle_gamma   90.00
#
_symmetry.space_group_name_H-M   'P 1'
#
loop_
_entity.id
_entity.type
_entity.pdbx_description
1 polymer ?
#
loop_
_entity_poly.entity_id
_entity_poly.type
_entity_poly.pdbx_seq_one_letter_code
_entity_poly.pdbx_strand_id
1 'polypeptide(L)'
;MTAHADLLRDYRSAFLRHLSRHEESSLTAGYQLGRGALAAGQSLLEVVRVHHEVLVEVLVDGPADEVPEVARAASDFLTEVLASYDMARRG
;
A
#
# COMPACT_ATOMS: atom_id res chain seq x y z
N MET A 1 -13.72 -9.21 -13.97
CA MET A 1 -14.23 -8.20 -13.01
C MET A 1 -13.59 -8.31 -11.61
N THR A 2 -12.50 -9.07 -11.42
CA THR A 2 -12.07 -9.56 -10.10
C THR A 2 -10.72 -9.00 -9.63
N ALA A 3 -9.71 -8.92 -10.51
CA ALA A 3 -8.33 -8.58 -10.10
C ALA A 3 -8.15 -7.19 -9.43
N HIS A 4 -8.78 -6.14 -9.96
CA HIS A 4 -8.68 -4.80 -9.36
C HIS A 4 -9.36 -4.71 -7.99
N ALA A 5 -10.55 -5.30 -7.85
CA ALA A 5 -11.30 -5.29 -6.59
C ALA A 5 -10.60 -6.11 -5.50
N ASP A 6 -9.94 -7.21 -5.89
CA ASP A 6 -9.15 -8.03 -4.98
C ASP A 6 -7.89 -7.27 -4.53
N LEU A 7 -7.17 -6.63 -5.46
CA LEU A 7 -6.04 -5.77 -5.13
C LEU A 7 -6.45 -4.63 -4.18
N LEU A 8 -7.55 -3.93 -4.47
CA LEU A 8 -8.06 -2.85 -3.63
C LEU A 8 -8.34 -3.31 -2.20
N ARG A 9 -9.02 -4.45 -2.05
CA ARG A 9 -9.36 -5.04 -0.75
C ARG A 9 -8.11 -5.41 0.05
N ASP A 10 -7.18 -6.11 -0.58
CA ASP A 10 -5.96 -6.58 0.08
C ASP A 10 -5.05 -5.40 0.45
N TYR A 11 -4.96 -4.41 -0.44
CA TYR A 11 -4.22 -3.18 -0.22
C TYR A 11 -4.80 -2.38 0.96
N ARG A 12 -6.12 -2.17 0.98
CA ARG A 12 -6.80 -1.47 2.07
C ARG A 12 -6.55 -2.17 3.41
N SER A 13 -6.69 -3.50 3.46
CA SER A 13 -6.44 -4.26 4.68
C SER A 13 -5.01 -4.14 5.17
N ALA A 14 -4.03 -4.22 4.28
CA ALA A 14 -2.62 -4.05 4.62
C ALA A 14 -2.30 -2.61 5.08
N PHE A 15 -2.84 -1.60 4.40
CA PHE A 15 -2.61 -0.20 4.70
C PHE A 15 -3.19 0.20 6.07
N LEU A 16 -4.43 -0.18 6.38
CA LEU A 16 -5.03 0.08 7.69
C LEU A 16 -4.25 -0.59 8.83
N ARG A 17 -3.74 -1.81 8.60
CA ARG A 17 -2.87 -2.49 9.57
C ARG A 17 -1.52 -1.80 9.75
N HIS A 18 -0.98 -1.19 8.69
CA HIS A 18 0.24 -0.40 8.76
C HIS A 18 0.02 0.84 9.63
N LEU A 19 -1.08 1.59 9.41
CA LEU A 19 -1.43 2.77 10.20
C LEU A 19 -1.71 2.46 11.68
N SER A 20 -2.24 1.27 11.97
CA SER A 20 -2.59 0.86 13.35
C SER A 20 -1.38 0.46 14.21
N ARG A 21 -0.18 0.31 13.63
CA ARG A 21 1.01 -0.21 14.32
C ARG A 21 2.04 0.90 14.49
N HIS A 22 2.24 1.37 15.72
CA HIS A 22 3.14 2.48 16.00
C HIS A 22 4.65 2.17 15.86
N GLU A 23 5.13 0.92 15.84
CA GLU A 23 6.57 0.65 15.66
C GLU A 23 6.91 -0.67 14.91
N GLU A 24 7.86 -0.53 13.97
CA GLU A 24 8.90 -1.44 13.43
C GLU A 24 8.56 -2.82 12.83
N SER A 25 7.34 -3.35 12.98
CA SER A 25 6.95 -4.65 12.35
C SER A 25 6.12 -4.54 11.07
N SER A 26 5.78 -3.32 10.62
CA SER A 26 4.91 -3.12 9.45
C SER A 26 5.66 -3.18 8.11
N LEU A 27 6.99 -3.05 8.15
CA LEU A 27 7.83 -2.95 6.95
C LEU A 27 7.83 -4.22 6.08
N THR A 28 7.57 -5.37 6.71
CA THR A 28 7.46 -6.64 5.99
C THR A 28 6.14 -6.78 5.22
N ALA A 29 5.07 -6.10 5.65
CA ALA A 29 3.74 -6.28 5.09
C ALA A 29 3.58 -5.60 3.72
N GLY A 30 4.12 -4.37 3.54
CA GLY A 30 4.11 -3.68 2.25
C GLY A 30 4.88 -4.48 1.20
N TYR A 31 6.08 -4.96 1.56
CA TYR A 31 6.89 -5.80 0.67
C TYR A 31 6.18 -7.10 0.24
N GLN A 32 5.57 -7.83 1.18
CA GLN A 32 4.85 -9.07 0.86
C GLN A 32 3.63 -8.81 -0.02
N LEU A 33 2.88 -7.74 0.23
CA LEU A 33 1.76 -7.32 -0.61
C LEU A 33 2.24 -7.03 -2.05
N GLY A 34 3.32 -6.26 -2.20
CA GLY A 34 3.88 -5.94 -3.52
C GLY A 34 4.37 -7.19 -4.27
N ARG A 35 5.06 -8.10 -3.57
CA ARG A 35 5.45 -9.42 -4.12
C ARG A 35 4.26 -10.22 -4.61
N GLY A 36 3.17 -10.27 -3.84
CA GLY A 36 1.94 -10.97 -4.23
C GLY A 36 1.27 -10.34 -5.44
N ALA A 37 1.16 -9.00 -5.46
CA ALA A 37 0.59 -8.25 -6.58
C ALA A 37 1.40 -8.46 -7.87
N LEU A 38 2.73 -8.42 -7.78
CA LEU A 38 3.62 -8.70 -8.90
C LEU A 38 3.44 -10.14 -9.42
N ALA A 39 3.39 -11.13 -8.52
CA ALA A 39 3.16 -12.53 -8.89
C ALA A 39 1.78 -12.75 -9.55
N ALA A 40 0.78 -11.95 -9.16
CA ALA A 40 -0.55 -11.92 -9.77
C ALA A 40 -0.63 -11.08 -11.06
N GLY A 41 0.51 -10.62 -11.60
CA GLY A 41 0.60 -9.86 -12.85
C GLY A 41 0.07 -8.42 -12.77
N GLN A 42 -0.08 -7.87 -11.56
CA GLN A 42 -0.55 -6.49 -11.39
C GLN A 42 0.55 -5.51 -11.78
N SER A 43 0.21 -4.53 -12.60
CA SER A 43 1.16 -3.50 -13.02
C SER A 43 1.50 -2.54 -11.87
N LEU A 44 2.71 -1.96 -11.91
CA LEU A 44 3.13 -0.94 -10.94
C LEU A 44 2.18 0.27 -10.93
N LEU A 45 1.70 0.69 -12.11
CA LEU A 45 0.77 1.83 -12.22
C LEU A 45 -0.58 1.53 -11.54
N GLU A 46 -1.03 0.28 -11.62
CA GLU A 46 -2.27 -0.14 -10.98
C GLU A 46 -2.14 -0.14 -9.45
N VAL A 47 -1.00 -0.57 -8.93
CA VAL A 47 -0.68 -0.50 -7.49
C VAL A 47 -0.66 0.94 -7.00
N VAL A 48 -0.04 1.86 -7.74
CA VAL A 48 0.00 3.30 -7.39
C VAL A 48 -1.41 3.90 -7.41
N ARG A 49 -2.25 3.53 -8.39
CA ARG A 49 -3.65 3.98 -8.46
C ARG A 49 -4.44 3.52 -7.23
N VAL A 50 -4.38 2.23 -6.91
CA VAL A 50 -5.04 1.66 -5.72
C VAL A 50 -4.54 2.31 -4.43
N HIS A 51 -3.24 2.57 -4.32
CA HIS A 51 -2.69 3.28 -3.17
C HIS A 51 -3.37 4.62 -2.93
N HIS A 52 -3.47 5.45 -3.96
CA HIS A 52 -4.09 6.77 -3.84
C HIS A 52 -5.59 6.71 -3.59
N GLU A 53 -6.29 5.72 -4.17
CA GLU A 53 -7.71 5.47 -3.88
C GLU A 53 -7.92 5.20 -2.39
N VAL A 54 -7.16 4.26 -1.82
CA VAL A 54 -7.22 3.93 -0.39
C VAL A 54 -6.78 5.11 0.49
N LEU A 55 -5.72 5.84 0.10
CA LEU A 55 -5.25 6.99 0.87
C LEU A 55 -6.32 8.08 0.95
N VAL A 56 -7.00 8.39 -0.14
CA VAL A 56 -8.09 9.38 -0.14
C VAL A 56 -9.21 8.96 0.80
N GLU A 57 -9.61 7.68 0.79
CA GLU A 57 -10.62 7.16 1.72
C GLU A 57 -10.21 7.38 3.18
N VAL A 58 -8.98 7.01 3.55
CA VAL A 58 -8.49 7.18 4.92
C VAL A 58 -8.42 8.66 5.32
N LEU A 59 -7.96 9.54 4.43
CA LEU A 59 -7.84 10.97 4.72
C LEU A 59 -9.21 11.66 4.85
N VAL A 60 -10.22 11.20 4.11
CA VAL A 60 -11.59 11.73 4.20
C VAL A 60 -12.28 11.28 5.48
N ASP A 61 -12.04 10.05 5.91
CA ASP A 61 -12.68 9.47 7.10
C ASP A 61 -11.95 9.82 8.42
N GLY A 62 -10.70 10.29 8.34
CA GLY A 62 -9.83 10.56 9.49
C GLY A 62 -9.86 12.00 10.02
N PRO A 63 -9.28 12.24 11.21
CA PRO A 63 -9.10 13.59 11.76
C PRO A 63 -8.15 14.44 10.91
N ALA A 64 -8.49 15.72 10.72
CA ALA A 64 -7.70 16.63 9.87
C ALA A 64 -6.28 16.91 10.41
N ASP A 65 -6.09 16.80 11.73
CA ASP A 65 -4.80 16.95 12.40
C ASP A 65 -3.87 15.75 12.23
N GLU A 66 -4.40 14.58 11.90
CA GLU A 66 -3.62 13.36 11.62
C GLU A 66 -3.15 13.27 10.15
N VAL A 67 -3.70 14.10 9.25
CA VAL A 67 -3.37 14.10 7.81
C VAL A 67 -1.86 14.09 7.51
N PRO A 68 -1.01 14.91 8.17
CA PRO A 68 0.44 14.89 7.91
C PRO A 68 1.12 13.57 8.31
N GLU A 69 0.66 12.94 9.38
CA GLU A 69 1.20 11.65 9.85
C GLU A 69 0.77 10.51 8.93
N VAL A 70 -0.52 10.45 8.59
CA VAL A 70 -1.07 9.47 7.65
C VAL A 70 -0.40 9.57 6.28
N ALA A 71 -0.17 10.78 5.77
CA ALA A 71 0.50 10.98 4.48
C ALA A 71 1.96 10.48 4.49
N ARG A 72 2.68 10.63 5.62
CA ARG A 72 4.05 10.09 5.76
C ARG A 72 4.04 8.57 5.81
N ALA A 73 3.18 7.97 6.64
CA ALA A 73 3.03 6.52 6.71
C ALA A 73 2.61 5.91 5.36
N ALA A 74 1.78 6.63 4.59
CA ALA A 74 1.42 6.24 3.22
C ALA A 74 2.63 6.21 2.27
N SER A 75 3.48 7.22 2.33
CA SER A 75 4.72 7.26 1.54
C SER A 75 5.65 6.11 1.88
N ASP A 76 5.84 5.83 3.18
CA ASP A 76 6.67 4.73 3.64
C ASP A 76 6.12 3.40 3.13
N PHE A 77 4.84 3.12 3.38
CA PHE A 77 4.18 1.91 2.92
C PHE A 77 4.27 1.70 1.40
N LEU A 78 4.02 2.74 0.60
CA LEU A 78 4.10 2.64 -0.86
C LEU A 78 5.52 2.29 -1.31
N THR A 79 6.54 2.92 -0.71
CA THR A 79 7.94 2.67 -1.05
C THR A 79 8.30 1.19 -0.89
N GLU A 80 7.80 0.55 0.16
CA GLU A 80 8.05 -0.88 0.42
C GLU A 80 7.34 -1.81 -0.55
N VAL A 81 6.08 -1.49 -0.87
CA VAL A 81 5.34 -2.21 -1.90
C VAL A 81 6.13 -2.15 -3.22
N LEU A 82 6.61 -0.96 -3.59
CA LEU A 82 7.35 -0.75 -4.84
C LEU A 82 8.77 -1.35 -4.83
N ALA A 83 9.38 -1.57 -3.66
CA ALA A 83 10.67 -2.24 -3.55
C ALA A 83 10.63 -3.66 -4.17
N SER A 84 9.47 -4.34 -4.10
CA SER A 84 9.28 -5.65 -4.76
C SER A 84 9.37 -5.58 -6.29
N TYR A 85 8.81 -4.53 -6.88
CA TYR A 85 8.83 -4.29 -8.33
C TYR A 85 10.22 -3.88 -8.80
N ASP A 86 10.92 -3.06 -8.03
CA ASP A 86 12.28 -2.65 -8.40
C ASP A 86 13.27 -3.82 -8.35
N MET A 87 13.17 -4.70 -7.34
CA MET A 87 13.98 -5.91 -7.27
C MET A 87 13.72 -6.87 -8.44
N ALA A 88 12.47 -7.04 -8.86
CA ALA A 88 12.11 -7.89 -9.98
C ALA A 88 12.61 -7.36 -11.34
N ARG A 89 12.84 -6.06 -11.47
CA ARG A 89 13.37 -5.43 -12.68
C ARG A 89 14.91 -5.44 -12.75
N ARG A 90 15.57 -5.62 -11.61
CA ARG A 90 17.04 -5.69 -11.49
C ARG A 90 17.60 -7.11 -11.62
N GLY A 91 16.74 -8.14 -11.54
CA GLY A 91 17.06 -9.54 -11.82
C GLY A 91 16.65 -9.95 -13.22
#